data_AF-A0A2Y9C6G4-F1
#
_entry.id   AF-A0A2Y9C6G4-F1
#
_cell.length_a   1.000
_cell.length_b   1.000
_cell.length_c   1.000
_cell.angle_alpha   90.00
_cell.angle_beta   90.00
_cell.angle_gamma   90.00
#
_symmetry.space_group_name_H-M   'P 1'
#
loop_
_entity.id
_entity.type
_entity.pdbx_description
1 polymer ?
#
loop_
_entity_poly.entity_id
_entity_poly.type
_entity_poly.pdbx_seq_one_letter_code
_entity_poly.pdbx_strand_id
1 'polypeptide(L)'
;MKVKYEKELNKVCLHIDLPQAYEEDYQIHMLKENNIPCLLDITGCGIDGRSRYSYTVTGMISMKTMFEESPIKRDDMILFVNNLMEAVKSLRRYMLNPDGLLLYPEFMFYSADTWHFCYLPARKRPLCEAFHVITEYFVKKLDYEETEGILLAYELHKASLQENYDLEKIMDEYREHEEKRRASMDTEMKAKTTYIPDEPLFTVDEEEYVQTPDVETIREMGGHLSPWKKAADKVKKGRWGKWKDLILETDGHQEEEPL
;
A
#
# COMPACT_ATOMS: atom_id res chain seq x y z
N MET A 1 19.19 -13.40 12.67
CA MET A 1 19.45 -12.02 12.23
C MET A 1 19.10 -11.09 13.38
N LYS A 2 20.03 -10.24 13.83
CA LYS A 2 19.76 -9.26 14.89
C LYS A 2 19.95 -7.86 14.34
N VAL A 3 18.95 -7.00 14.51
CA VAL A 3 18.96 -5.62 14.00
C VAL A 3 19.16 -4.67 15.17
N LYS A 4 20.00 -3.64 14.97
CA LYS A 4 20.25 -2.58 15.95
C LYS A 4 20.32 -1.23 15.25
N TYR A 5 19.85 -0.18 15.92
CA TYR A 5 20.08 1.19 15.51
C TYR A 5 21.14 1.80 16.41
N GLU A 6 22.10 2.49 15.80
CA GLU A 6 23.10 3.29 16.49
C GLU A 6 22.93 4.74 16.06
N LYS A 7 22.85 5.64 17.06
CA LYS A 7 22.73 7.08 16.84
C LYS A 7 23.94 7.76 17.44
N GLU A 8 24.80 8.25 16.56
CA GLU A 8 25.89 9.16 16.89
C GLU A 8 25.41 10.62 16.77
N LEU A 9 26.27 11.59 17.11
CA LEU A 9 25.93 13.02 17.11
C LEU A 9 25.29 13.49 15.79
N ASN A 10 25.85 13.07 14.65
CA ASN A 10 25.42 13.50 13.31
C ASN A 10 25.10 12.34 12.36
N LYS A 11 25.06 11.10 12.86
CA LYS A 11 24.91 9.91 12.01
C LYS A 11 23.97 8.89 12.65
N VAL A 12 23.03 8.38 11.86
CA VAL A 12 22.19 7.24 12.25
C VAL A 12 22.57 6.06 11.38
N CYS A 13 22.93 4.95 12.03
CA CYS A 13 23.32 3.72 11.38
C CYS A 13 22.35 2.59 11.75
N LEU A 14 21.94 1.83 10.75
CA LEU A 14 21.24 0.56 10.90
C LEU A 14 22.27 -0.58 10.81
N HIS A 15 22.37 -1.42 11.84
CA HIS A 15 23.27 -2.57 11.87
C HIS A 15 22.49 -3.89 11.80
N ILE A 16 22.94 -4.77 10.92
CA ILE A 16 22.44 -6.13 10.74
C ILE A 16 23.57 -7.10 11.12
N ASP A 17 23.40 -7.78 12.26
CA ASP A 17 24.31 -8.82 12.75
C ASP A 17 23.81 -10.20 12.29
N LEU A 18 24.67 -10.99 11.64
CA LEU A 18 24.42 -12.38 11.27
C LEU A 18 25.39 -13.33 12.00
N PRO A 19 24.93 -14.53 12.41
CA PRO A 19 25.74 -15.52 13.13
C PRO A 19 26.63 -16.35 12.19
N GLN A 20 27.31 -15.71 11.24
CA GLN A 20 28.21 -16.33 10.28
C GLN A 20 29.50 -15.50 10.16
N ALA A 21 30.60 -16.12 9.75
CA ALA A 21 31.84 -15.40 9.51
C ALA A 21 31.65 -14.38 8.37
N TYR A 22 32.31 -13.23 8.49
CA TYR A 22 32.32 -12.23 7.43
C TYR A 22 33.32 -12.64 6.35
N GLU A 23 32.84 -12.68 5.11
CA GLU A 23 33.64 -12.91 3.92
C GLU A 23 33.49 -11.71 2.99
N GLU A 24 34.63 -11.14 2.56
CA GLU A 24 34.63 -10.08 1.55
C GLU A 24 34.51 -10.70 0.16
N ASP A 25 33.27 -10.82 -0.30
CA ASP A 25 32.95 -11.16 -1.68
C ASP A 25 33.02 -9.91 -2.58
N TYR A 26 33.13 -10.11 -3.90
CA TYR A 26 33.15 -9.03 -4.90
C TYR A 26 31.96 -8.07 -4.74
N GLN A 27 30.81 -8.58 -4.28
CA GLN A 27 29.60 -7.80 -4.06
C GLN A 27 29.84 -6.65 -3.08
N ILE A 28 30.61 -6.88 -2.02
CA ILE A 28 30.94 -5.84 -1.04
C ILE A 28 31.85 -4.78 -1.64
N HIS A 29 32.82 -5.16 -2.47
CA HIS A 29 33.65 -4.20 -3.19
C HIS A 29 32.81 -3.34 -4.13
N MET A 30 31.92 -3.95 -4.92
CA MET A 30 31.00 -3.21 -5.79
C MET A 30 30.14 -2.21 -5.02
N LEU A 31 29.61 -2.59 -3.88
CA LEU A 31 28.76 -1.73 -3.06
C LEU A 31 29.54 -0.63 -2.33
N LYS A 32 30.79 -0.87 -1.94
CA LYS A 32 31.64 0.12 -1.24
C LYS A 32 32.24 1.17 -2.18
N GLU A 33 32.59 0.75 -3.40
CA GLU A 33 33.31 1.61 -4.36
C GLU A 33 32.38 2.37 -5.31
N ASN A 34 31.10 1.99 -5.38
CA ASN A 34 30.12 2.63 -6.26
C ASN A 34 28.96 3.22 -5.45
N ASN A 35 28.49 4.39 -5.85
CA ASN A 35 27.18 4.88 -5.43
C ASN A 35 26.12 4.31 -6.38
N ILE A 36 25.37 3.31 -5.90
CA ILE A 36 24.36 2.62 -6.70
C ILE A 36 22.99 3.27 -6.45
N PRO A 37 22.31 3.78 -7.49
CA PRO A 37 20.99 4.38 -7.33
C PRO A 37 20.00 3.46 -6.62
N CYS A 38 19.14 4.07 -5.80
CA CYS A 38 18.14 3.39 -4.98
C CYS A 38 18.70 2.40 -3.93
N LEU A 39 20.01 2.29 -3.73
CA LEU A 39 20.58 1.49 -2.64
C LEU A 39 21.12 2.38 -1.51
N LEU A 40 21.11 1.83 -0.30
CA LEU A 40 21.78 2.45 0.84
C LEU A 40 23.27 2.11 0.86
N ASP A 41 24.08 3.11 1.19
CA ASP A 41 25.51 2.94 1.45
C ASP A 41 25.72 1.90 2.56
N ILE A 42 26.51 0.88 2.23
CA ILE A 42 26.75 -0.29 3.09
C ILE A 42 28.22 -0.40 3.47
N THR A 43 28.47 -0.77 4.73
CA THR A 43 29.77 -1.20 5.22
C THR A 43 29.66 -2.56 5.87
N GLY A 44 30.55 -3.48 5.49
CA GLY A 44 30.63 -4.83 6.06
C GLY A 44 31.91 -5.01 6.89
N CYS A 45 31.81 -5.71 8.02
CA CYS A 45 32.96 -6.14 8.81
C CYS A 45 32.67 -7.42 9.62
N GLY A 46 33.74 -8.12 10.03
CA GLY A 46 33.67 -9.25 10.95
C GLY A 46 33.94 -8.83 12.40
N ILE A 47 33.12 -9.29 13.35
CA ILE A 47 33.26 -9.04 14.80
C ILE A 47 32.99 -10.34 15.55
N ASP A 48 33.97 -10.85 16.30
CA ASP A 48 33.87 -12.09 17.10
C ASP A 48 33.33 -13.30 16.32
N GLY A 49 33.82 -13.52 15.08
CA GLY A 49 33.35 -14.60 14.21
C GLY A 49 31.93 -14.41 13.65
N ARG A 50 31.33 -13.23 13.82
CA ARG A 50 30.04 -12.83 13.25
C ARG A 50 30.24 -11.75 12.19
N SER A 51 29.31 -11.64 11.25
CA SER A 51 29.32 -10.59 10.23
C SER A 51 28.35 -9.48 10.60
N ARG A 52 28.79 -8.23 10.49
CA ARG A 52 27.98 -7.03 10.65
C ARG A 52 27.94 -6.26 9.34
N TYR A 53 26.73 -5.93 8.91
CA TYR A 53 26.46 -5.01 7.80
C TYR A 53 25.81 -3.75 8.34
N SER A 54 26.35 -2.58 8.00
CA SER A 54 25.92 -1.29 8.53
C SER A 54 25.52 -0.36 7.40
N TYR A 55 24.33 0.25 7.52
CA TYR A 55 23.75 1.15 6.54
C TYR A 55 23.59 2.55 7.14
N THR A 56 23.96 3.58 6.39
CA THR A 56 23.75 4.97 6.83
C THR A 56 22.33 5.40 6.48
N VAL A 57 21.53 5.77 7.48
CA VAL A 57 20.10 6.12 7.33
C VAL A 57 19.78 7.51 7.91
N THR A 58 20.79 8.37 8.00
CA THR A 58 20.67 9.73 8.52
C THR A 58 19.68 10.55 7.70
N GLY A 59 18.67 11.13 8.36
CA GLY A 59 17.66 11.96 7.69
C GLY A 59 16.65 11.19 6.82
N MET A 60 16.62 9.86 6.95
CA MET A 60 15.69 9.01 6.21
C MET A 60 14.62 8.43 7.15
N ILE A 61 13.46 8.10 6.59
CA ILE A 61 12.34 7.50 7.33
C ILE A 61 12.09 6.10 6.79
N SER A 62 12.03 5.09 7.66
CA SER A 62 11.71 3.72 7.23
C SER A 62 10.25 3.62 6.74
N MET A 63 9.96 2.75 5.78
CA MET A 63 8.59 2.52 5.31
C MET A 63 7.66 2.12 6.48
N LYS A 64 8.16 1.28 7.40
CA LYS A 64 7.43 0.87 8.60
C LYS A 64 6.95 2.08 9.41
N THR A 65 7.86 3.04 9.65
CA THR A 65 7.57 4.26 10.41
C THR A 65 6.67 5.21 9.62
N MET A 66 6.91 5.35 8.32
CA MET A 66 6.12 6.23 7.45
C MET A 66 4.64 5.84 7.43
N PHE A 67 4.35 4.55 7.32
CA PHE A 67 2.99 3.99 7.28
C PHE A 67 2.57 3.30 8.59
N GLU A 68 3.13 3.77 9.72
CA GLU A 68 2.72 3.29 11.04
C GLU A 68 1.28 3.74 11.36
N GLU A 69 1.03 5.04 11.19
CA GLU A 69 -0.26 5.70 11.44
C GLU A 69 -0.93 6.25 10.16
N SER A 70 -0.22 6.24 9.03
CA SER A 70 -0.77 6.67 7.73
C SER A 70 -1.11 5.45 6.86
N PRO A 71 -2.23 5.49 6.11
CA PRO A 71 -2.54 4.44 5.15
C PRO A 71 -1.71 4.61 3.87
N ILE A 72 -1.44 3.51 3.19
CA ILE A 72 -0.72 3.48 1.91
C ILE A 72 -1.71 3.78 0.78
N LYS A 73 -1.34 4.71 -0.10
CA LYS A 73 -2.14 5.08 -1.27
C LYS A 73 -1.55 4.55 -2.57
N ARG A 74 -2.32 4.70 -3.64
CA ARG A 74 -1.94 4.36 -5.01
C ARG A 74 -0.58 4.95 -5.39
N ASP A 75 -0.39 6.25 -5.18
CA ASP A 75 0.82 6.96 -5.61
C ASP A 75 2.06 6.46 -4.86
N ASP A 76 1.93 6.08 -3.58
CA ASP A 76 3.01 5.49 -2.78
C ASP A 76 3.46 4.16 -3.37
N MET A 77 2.52 3.31 -3.79
CA MET A 77 2.79 2.02 -4.42
C MET A 77 3.43 2.18 -5.80
N ILE A 78 2.94 3.13 -6.61
CA ILE A 78 3.54 3.44 -7.92
C ILE A 78 4.99 3.88 -7.74
N LEU A 79 5.24 4.80 -6.80
CA LEU A 79 6.58 5.30 -6.50
C LEU A 79 7.51 4.17 -6.06
N PHE A 80 7.03 3.32 -5.16
CA PHE A 80 7.76 2.13 -4.71
C PHE A 80 8.14 1.20 -5.87
N VAL A 81 7.18 0.80 -6.71
CA VAL A 81 7.42 -0.15 -7.81
C VAL A 81 8.40 0.44 -8.81
N ASN A 82 8.28 1.73 -9.13
CA ASN A 82 9.23 2.43 -10.01
C ASN A 82 10.65 2.41 -9.45
N ASN A 83 10.85 2.77 -8.18
CA ASN A 83 12.18 2.73 -7.56
C ASN A 83 12.72 1.30 -7.42
N LEU A 84 11.86 0.30 -7.18
CA LEU A 84 12.29 -1.10 -7.15
C LEU A 84 12.79 -1.55 -8.53
N MET A 85 12.08 -1.21 -9.61
CA MET A 85 12.53 -1.50 -10.97
C MET A 85 13.86 -0.82 -11.28
N GLU A 86 14.05 0.42 -10.84
CA GLU A 86 15.32 1.15 -10.99
C GLU A 86 16.46 0.51 -10.19
N ALA A 87 16.19 0.06 -8.95
CA ALA A 87 17.16 -0.66 -8.13
C ALA A 87 17.59 -1.97 -8.80
N VAL A 88 16.64 -2.76 -9.31
CA VAL A 88 16.93 -4.02 -10.03
C VAL A 88 17.73 -3.76 -11.31
N LYS A 89 17.35 -2.73 -12.09
CA LYS A 89 18.11 -2.31 -13.28
C LYS A 89 19.54 -1.90 -12.92
N SER A 90 19.72 -1.20 -11.80
CA SER A 90 21.04 -0.78 -11.29
C SER A 90 21.88 -1.96 -10.82
N LEU A 91 21.32 -2.86 -10.00
CA LEU A 91 22.01 -4.06 -9.53
C LEU A 91 22.57 -4.90 -10.69
N ARG A 92 21.78 -5.08 -11.76
CA ARG A 92 22.22 -5.79 -12.96
C ARG A 92 23.43 -5.15 -13.62
N ARG A 93 23.52 -3.81 -13.67
CA ARG A 93 24.67 -3.08 -14.25
C ARG A 93 25.96 -3.33 -13.47
N TYR A 94 25.85 -3.52 -12.15
CA TYR A 94 26.99 -3.82 -11.26
C TYR A 94 27.20 -5.32 -11.03
N MET A 95 26.55 -6.18 -11.80
CA MET A 95 26.60 -7.65 -11.66
C MET A 95 26.20 -8.17 -10.27
N LEU A 96 25.38 -7.41 -9.55
CA LEU A 96 24.84 -7.80 -8.24
C LEU A 96 23.55 -8.60 -8.44
N ASN A 97 23.38 -9.67 -7.66
CA ASN A 97 22.16 -10.48 -7.72
C ASN A 97 21.02 -9.74 -6.97
N PRO A 98 19.85 -9.49 -7.59
CA PRO A 98 18.70 -8.86 -6.93
C PRO A 98 18.16 -9.59 -5.69
N ASP A 99 18.43 -10.88 -5.52
CA ASP A 99 18.01 -11.68 -4.36
C ASP A 99 18.63 -11.21 -3.02
N GLY A 100 19.60 -10.29 -3.08
CA GLY A 100 20.15 -9.62 -1.90
C GLY A 100 19.31 -8.44 -1.41
N LEU A 101 18.26 -8.02 -2.13
CA LEU A 101 17.39 -6.92 -1.71
C LEU A 101 16.53 -7.29 -0.50
N LEU A 102 16.52 -6.44 0.51
CA LEU A 102 15.68 -6.60 1.70
C LEU A 102 14.36 -5.85 1.55
N LEU A 103 13.35 -6.51 0.96
CA LEU A 103 12.00 -5.95 0.78
C LEU A 103 11.11 -6.17 2.00
N TYR A 104 11.54 -5.68 3.17
CA TYR A 104 10.70 -5.57 4.36
C TYR A 104 10.55 -4.11 4.76
N PRO A 105 9.40 -3.68 5.31
CA PRO A 105 9.17 -2.27 5.65
C PRO A 105 10.23 -1.64 6.57
N GLU A 106 10.94 -2.44 7.36
CA GLU A 106 11.98 -1.99 8.30
C GLU A 106 13.34 -1.71 7.63
N PHE A 107 13.55 -2.20 6.40
CA PHE A 107 14.83 -2.16 5.67
C PHE A 107 14.76 -1.33 4.39
N MET A 108 13.71 -0.51 4.25
CA MET A 108 13.49 0.36 3.10
C MET A 108 13.23 1.76 3.62
N PHE A 109 13.89 2.74 3.04
CA PHE A 109 14.00 4.08 3.59
C PHE A 109 13.64 5.12 2.53
N TYR A 110 12.85 6.12 2.93
CA TYR A 110 12.44 7.22 2.08
C TYR A 110 13.27 8.46 2.35
N SER A 111 13.78 9.07 1.29
CA SER A 111 14.45 10.38 1.33
C SER A 111 14.44 11.01 -0.06
N ALA A 112 14.34 12.34 -0.12
CA ALA A 112 14.40 13.09 -1.38
C ALA A 112 13.50 12.50 -2.50
N ASP A 113 12.24 12.21 -2.16
CA ASP A 113 11.23 11.65 -3.07
C ASP A 113 11.57 10.31 -3.73
N THR A 114 12.45 9.53 -3.11
CA THR A 114 12.88 8.23 -3.61
C THR A 114 13.02 7.19 -2.50
N TRP A 115 12.67 5.94 -2.83
CA TRP A 115 12.93 4.79 -2.00
C TRP A 115 14.35 4.27 -2.16
N HIS A 116 15.00 4.01 -1.02
CA HIS A 116 16.32 3.43 -0.90
C HIS A 116 16.23 2.08 -0.18
N PHE A 117 16.85 1.05 -0.76
CA PHE A 117 16.75 -0.33 -0.30
C PHE A 117 18.05 -0.79 0.36
N CYS A 118 17.95 -1.49 1.48
CA CYS A 118 19.07 -2.25 2.02
C CYS A 118 19.37 -3.46 1.11
N TYR A 119 20.64 -3.63 0.76
CA TYR A 119 21.16 -4.82 0.08
C TYR A 119 22.01 -5.65 1.03
N LEU A 120 21.79 -6.97 1.12
CA LEU A 120 22.50 -7.86 2.03
C LEU A 120 23.10 -9.06 1.30
N PRO A 121 24.40 -9.02 0.93
CA PRO A 121 25.05 -10.08 0.13
C PRO A 121 25.02 -11.47 0.78
N ALA A 122 25.10 -11.52 2.11
CA ALA A 122 25.15 -12.76 2.89
C ALA A 122 23.84 -13.54 2.94
N ARG A 123 22.71 -12.91 2.59
CA ARG A 123 21.39 -13.54 2.60
C ARG A 123 20.79 -13.43 1.21
N LYS A 124 20.48 -14.57 0.62
CA LYS A 124 19.78 -14.63 -0.67
C LYS A 124 18.37 -15.13 -0.41
N ARG A 125 17.39 -14.34 -0.80
CA ARG A 125 15.99 -14.75 -0.91
C ARG A 125 15.53 -14.38 -2.30
N PRO A 126 14.85 -15.28 -3.05
CA PRO A 126 14.35 -14.94 -4.36
C PRO A 126 13.59 -13.61 -4.34
N LEU A 127 13.93 -12.70 -5.25
CA LEU A 127 13.28 -11.38 -5.33
C LEU A 127 11.74 -11.52 -5.37
N CYS A 128 11.23 -12.53 -6.08
CA CYS A 128 9.79 -12.83 -6.16
C CYS A 128 9.15 -13.04 -4.78
N GLU A 129 9.80 -13.81 -3.91
CA GLU A 129 9.30 -14.05 -2.55
C GLU A 129 9.41 -12.80 -1.67
N ALA A 130 10.48 -12.03 -1.83
CA ALA A 130 10.66 -10.76 -1.10
C ALA A 130 9.58 -9.76 -1.53
N PHE A 131 9.27 -9.71 -2.82
CA PHE A 131 8.21 -8.88 -3.38
C PHE A 131 6.83 -9.32 -2.90
N HIS A 132 6.57 -10.63 -2.84
CA HIS A 132 5.31 -11.13 -2.29
C HIS A 132 5.06 -10.61 -0.86
N VAL A 133 6.09 -10.66 0.01
CA VAL A 133 5.99 -10.13 1.37
C VAL A 133 5.66 -8.64 1.41
N ILE A 134 6.23 -7.82 0.53
CA ILE A 134 5.90 -6.39 0.53
C ILE A 134 4.50 -6.11 -0.03
N THR A 135 4.04 -6.88 -1.04
CA THR A 135 2.66 -6.74 -1.53
C THR A 135 1.63 -7.10 -0.47
N GLU A 136 1.89 -8.09 0.38
CA GLU A 136 1.03 -8.36 1.54
C GLU A 136 0.98 -7.19 2.51
N TYR A 137 2.10 -6.51 2.72
CA TYR A 137 2.15 -5.33 3.58
C TYR A 137 1.31 -4.19 3.00
N PHE A 138 1.37 -3.97 1.69
CA PHE A 138 0.50 -3.00 1.00
C PHE A 138 -0.97 -3.31 1.25
N VAL A 139 -1.41 -4.54 1.02
CA VAL A 139 -2.80 -4.96 1.30
C VAL A 139 -3.18 -4.71 2.76
N LYS A 140 -2.28 -5.00 3.72
CA LYS A 140 -2.54 -4.79 5.15
C LYS A 140 -2.65 -3.32 5.56
N LYS A 141 -1.96 -2.42 4.88
CA LYS A 141 -1.84 -0.98 5.23
C LYS A 141 -2.55 -0.04 4.26
N LEU A 142 -3.23 -0.60 3.26
CA LEU A 142 -3.90 0.14 2.21
C LEU A 142 -5.00 1.08 2.75
N ASP A 143 -5.13 2.24 2.09
CA ASP A 143 -6.31 3.08 2.20
C ASP A 143 -7.50 2.46 1.47
N TYR A 144 -8.42 1.84 2.22
CA TYR A 144 -9.63 1.21 1.66
C TYR A 144 -10.69 2.22 1.20
N GLU A 145 -10.48 3.52 1.40
CA GLU A 145 -11.33 4.56 0.81
C GLU A 145 -10.91 4.88 -0.64
N GLU A 146 -9.66 4.58 -1.02
CA GLU A 146 -9.12 4.85 -2.35
C GLU A 146 -9.28 3.66 -3.30
N THR A 147 -10.28 3.72 -4.19
CA THR A 147 -10.57 2.63 -5.13
C THR A 147 -9.39 2.28 -6.04
N GLU A 148 -8.66 3.26 -6.55
CA GLU A 148 -7.50 3.03 -7.42
C GLU A 148 -6.35 2.35 -6.68
N GLY A 149 -6.15 2.68 -5.39
CA GLY A 149 -5.18 2.00 -4.53
C GLY A 149 -5.54 0.53 -4.32
N ILE A 150 -6.82 0.23 -4.07
CA ILE A 150 -7.32 -1.17 -3.95
C ILE A 150 -7.04 -1.98 -5.20
N LEU A 151 -7.32 -1.41 -6.38
CA LEU A 151 -7.09 -2.09 -7.64
C LEU A 151 -5.60 -2.40 -7.84
N LEU A 152 -4.73 -1.40 -7.64
CA LEU A 152 -3.29 -1.59 -7.80
C LEU A 152 -2.71 -2.60 -6.80
N ALA A 153 -3.09 -2.51 -5.53
CA ALA A 153 -2.64 -3.45 -4.50
C ALA A 153 -3.05 -4.89 -4.82
N TYR A 154 -4.28 -5.07 -5.31
CA TYR A 154 -4.79 -6.37 -5.75
C TYR A 154 -4.00 -6.91 -6.95
N GLU A 155 -3.75 -6.09 -7.98
CA GLU A 155 -2.99 -6.51 -9.16
C GLU A 155 -1.55 -6.90 -8.80
N LEU A 156 -0.86 -6.10 -8.00
CA LEU A 156 0.50 -6.40 -7.54
C LEU A 156 0.55 -7.68 -6.69
N HIS A 157 -0.40 -7.84 -5.76
CA HIS A 157 -0.45 -9.03 -4.91
C HIS A 157 -0.81 -10.30 -5.70
N LYS A 158 -1.76 -10.21 -6.63
CA LYS A 158 -2.12 -11.32 -7.52
C LYS A 158 -0.93 -11.73 -8.39
N ALA A 159 -0.20 -10.76 -8.92
CA ALA A 159 0.99 -11.03 -9.73
C ALA A 159 2.12 -11.69 -8.91
N SER A 160 2.31 -11.28 -7.65
CA SER A 160 3.36 -11.85 -6.80
C SER A 160 3.11 -13.32 -6.39
N LEU A 161 1.90 -13.85 -6.63
CA LEU A 161 1.59 -15.28 -6.49
C LEU A 161 2.08 -16.13 -7.67
N GLN A 162 2.42 -15.50 -8.79
CA GLN A 162 2.95 -16.20 -9.97
C GLN A 162 4.47 -16.34 -9.84
N GLU A 163 5.02 -17.48 -10.26
CA GLU A 163 6.48 -17.73 -10.16
C GLU A 163 7.31 -16.82 -11.09
N ASN A 164 6.74 -16.41 -12.22
CA ASN A 164 7.39 -15.58 -13.23
C ASN A 164 6.48 -14.41 -13.59
N TYR A 165 6.67 -13.28 -12.92
CA TYR A 165 5.96 -12.05 -13.21
C TYR A 165 6.91 -10.96 -13.74
N ASP A 166 6.38 -10.05 -14.54
CA ASP A 166 7.10 -8.90 -15.09
C ASP A 166 6.48 -7.61 -14.54
N LEU A 167 7.19 -6.94 -13.63
CA LEU A 167 6.73 -5.69 -13.01
C LEU A 167 6.50 -4.58 -14.03
N GLU A 168 7.32 -4.51 -15.08
CA GLU A 168 7.19 -3.47 -16.11
C GLU A 168 5.88 -3.69 -16.87
N LYS A 169 5.61 -4.95 -17.25
CA LYS A 169 4.36 -5.34 -17.90
C LYS A 169 3.12 -5.09 -17.03
N ILE A 170 3.17 -5.44 -15.74
CA ILE A 170 2.05 -5.23 -14.80
C ILE A 170 1.74 -3.73 -14.68
N MET A 171 2.78 -2.90 -14.55
CA MET A 171 2.63 -1.45 -14.44
C MET A 171 2.10 -0.83 -15.74
N ASP A 172 2.49 -1.36 -16.91
CA ASP A 172 1.95 -0.94 -18.20
C ASP A 172 0.46 -1.30 -18.34
N GLU A 173 0.10 -2.55 -18.02
CA GLU A 173 -1.30 -3.02 -18.04
C GLU A 173 -2.18 -2.18 -17.11
N TYR A 174 -1.71 -1.91 -15.88
CA TYR A 174 -2.41 -1.06 -14.92
C TYR A 174 -2.67 0.35 -15.47
N ARG A 175 -1.64 0.98 -16.07
CA ARG A 175 -1.78 2.31 -16.69
C ARG A 175 -2.79 2.31 -17.84
N GLU A 176 -2.74 1.31 -18.71
CA GLU A 176 -3.72 1.19 -19.79
C GLU A 176 -5.16 1.02 -19.27
N HIS A 177 -5.34 0.23 -18.20
CA HIS A 177 -6.64 0.05 -17.57
C HIS A 177 -7.15 1.32 -16.90
N GLU A 178 -6.27 2.11 -16.26
CA GLU A 178 -6.61 3.42 -15.69
C GLU A 178 -7.07 4.39 -16.79
N GLU A 179 -6.33 4.49 -17.90
CA GLU A 179 -6.67 5.37 -19.02
C GLU A 179 -8.03 5.02 -19.64
N LYS A 180 -8.31 3.72 -19.83
CA LYS A 180 -9.59 3.23 -20.35
C LYS A 180 -10.75 3.56 -19.41
N ARG A 181 -10.57 3.37 -18.09
CA ARG A 181 -11.56 3.77 -17.07
C ARG A 181 -11.84 5.27 -17.13
N ARG A 182 -10.79 6.08 -17.18
CA ARG A 182 -10.92 7.54 -17.22
C ARG A 182 -11.62 8.02 -18.49
N ALA A 183 -11.28 7.47 -19.65
CA ALA A 183 -11.93 7.79 -20.92
C ALA A 183 -13.42 7.40 -20.95
N SER A 184 -13.79 6.27 -20.33
CA SER A 184 -15.20 5.84 -20.23
C SER A 184 -16.03 6.80 -19.36
N MET A 185 -15.48 7.24 -18.22
CA MET A 185 -16.13 8.20 -17.33
C MET A 185 -16.30 9.58 -17.98
N ASP A 186 -15.30 10.06 -18.71
CA ASP A 186 -15.37 11.33 -19.44
C ASP A 186 -16.44 11.31 -20.55
N THR A 187 -16.64 10.16 -21.20
CA THR A 187 -17.66 9.98 -22.24
C THR A 187 -19.07 9.99 -21.62
N GLU A 188 -19.28 9.29 -20.51
CA GLU A 188 -20.55 9.30 -19.77
C GLU A 188 -20.89 10.67 -19.18
N MET A 189 -19.89 11.40 -18.66
CA MET A 189 -20.09 12.74 -18.12
C MET A 189 -20.48 13.74 -19.21
N LYS A 190 -19.81 13.71 -20.38
CA LYS A 190 -20.17 14.54 -21.53
C LYS A 190 -21.59 14.26 -22.05
N ALA A 191 -21.99 12.99 -22.07
CA ALA A 191 -23.34 12.58 -22.48
C ALA A 191 -24.44 13.07 -21.49
N LYS A 192 -24.14 13.13 -20.18
CA LYS A 192 -25.07 13.68 -19.18
C LYS A 192 -25.17 15.21 -19.22
N THR A 193 -24.08 15.93 -19.50
CA THR A 193 -24.11 17.41 -19.57
C THR A 193 -24.80 17.95 -20.82
N THR A 194 -24.93 17.16 -21.89
CA THR A 194 -25.68 17.56 -23.10
C THR A 194 -27.19 17.41 -22.98
N TYR A 195 -27.69 16.77 -21.92
CA TYR A 195 -29.10 16.61 -21.59
C TYR A 195 -29.49 17.49 -20.39
N ILE A 196 -29.36 18.81 -20.53
CA ILE A 196 -30.15 19.74 -19.73
C ILE A 196 -31.22 20.27 -20.70
N PRO A 197 -32.48 19.79 -20.62
CA PRO A 197 -33.55 20.38 -21.41
C PRO A 197 -33.71 21.85 -21.00
N ASP A 198 -33.71 22.77 -21.97
CA ASP A 198 -33.95 24.21 -21.75
C ASP A 198 -35.42 24.52 -21.35
N GLU A 199 -36.27 23.51 -21.24
CA GLU A 199 -37.67 23.66 -20.82
C GLU A 199 -37.83 23.32 -19.33
N PRO A 200 -38.43 24.21 -18.52
CA PRO A 200 -38.81 23.87 -17.16
C PRO A 200 -39.80 22.70 -17.21
N LEU A 201 -39.39 21.56 -16.64
CA LEU A 201 -40.17 20.31 -16.58
C LEU A 201 -41.47 20.42 -15.75
N PHE A 202 -41.75 21.60 -15.21
CA PHE A 202 -42.99 21.94 -14.54
C PHE A 202 -43.62 23.11 -15.27
N THR A 203 -44.55 22.83 -16.18
CA THR A 203 -45.64 23.78 -16.44
C THR A 203 -46.50 23.80 -15.19
N VAL A 204 -46.70 24.99 -14.62
CA VAL A 204 -47.76 25.20 -13.64
C VAL A 204 -49.06 25.14 -14.44
N ASP A 205 -49.56 23.93 -14.66
CA ASP A 205 -50.96 23.77 -15.02
C ASP A 205 -51.76 24.25 -13.80
N GLU A 206 -52.52 25.33 -13.98
CA GLU A 206 -53.54 25.78 -13.04
C GLU A 206 -54.64 24.72 -12.96
N GLU A 207 -54.35 23.59 -12.30
CA GLU A 207 -55.38 22.68 -11.84
C GLU A 207 -56.12 23.38 -10.70
N GLU A 208 -57.37 23.76 -11.00
CA GLU A 208 -58.32 24.34 -10.06
C GLU A 208 -58.43 23.44 -8.82
N TYR A 209 -57.89 23.93 -7.71
CA TYR A 209 -57.81 23.21 -6.45
C TYR A 209 -59.23 22.96 -5.90
N VAL A 210 -59.76 21.75 -6.07
CA VAL A 210 -61.01 21.36 -5.41
C VAL A 210 -60.70 21.13 -3.93
N GLN A 211 -61.19 22.02 -3.07
CA GLN A 211 -61.09 21.87 -1.62
C GLN A 211 -61.81 20.61 -1.16
N THR A 212 -61.06 19.57 -0.78
CA THR A 212 -61.58 18.50 0.09
C THR A 212 -61.43 18.95 1.53
N PRO A 213 -62.50 18.95 2.35
CA PRO A 213 -62.37 19.29 3.76
C PRO A 213 -61.72 18.12 4.53
N ASP A 214 -60.89 18.52 5.48
CA ASP A 214 -60.44 17.79 6.66
C ASP A 214 -59.37 16.69 6.48
N VAL A 215 -58.11 17.11 6.54
CA VAL A 215 -57.08 16.39 7.31
C VAL A 215 -56.37 17.40 8.20
N GLU A 216 -56.39 17.13 9.50
CA GLU A 216 -55.83 17.95 10.57
C GLU A 216 -54.35 18.27 10.30
N THR A 217 -54.04 19.56 10.23
CA THR A 217 -52.69 20.08 10.12
C THR A 217 -51.97 19.90 11.46
N ILE A 218 -50.87 19.14 11.46
CA ILE A 218 -49.92 19.18 12.56
C ILE A 218 -49.27 20.56 12.56
N ARG A 219 -49.59 21.30 13.61
CA ARG A 219 -49.20 22.68 13.86
C ARG A 219 -47.68 22.75 14.06
N GLU A 220 -46.95 23.36 13.12
CA GLU A 220 -45.56 23.75 13.34
C GLU A 220 -45.49 24.85 14.39
N MET A 221 -44.92 24.56 15.56
CA MET A 221 -44.45 25.60 16.48
C MET A 221 -43.09 26.08 15.99
N GLY A 222 -43.03 27.34 15.56
CA GLY A 222 -41.83 27.98 15.06
C GLY A 222 -40.81 28.39 16.12
N GLY A 223 -39.71 29.01 15.65
CA GLY A 223 -38.97 30.02 16.39
C GLY A 223 -37.53 29.68 16.82
N HIS A 224 -36.59 29.89 15.90
CA HIS A 224 -35.16 30.25 15.99
C HIS A 224 -34.36 30.37 17.33
N LEU A 225 -33.11 29.86 17.23
CA LEU A 225 -31.80 30.29 17.82
C LEU A 225 -31.39 29.94 19.28
N SER A 226 -30.69 28.78 19.43
CA SER A 226 -29.38 28.50 20.10
C SER A 226 -29.03 28.99 21.53
N PRO A 227 -27.92 28.55 22.17
CA PRO A 227 -27.22 27.25 22.28
C PRO A 227 -27.21 26.74 23.75
N TRP A 228 -26.63 25.59 24.08
CA TRP A 228 -25.75 25.37 25.26
C TRP A 228 -25.23 23.93 25.33
N LYS A 229 -24.10 23.83 26.01
CA LYS A 229 -23.12 22.75 26.06
C LYS A 229 -23.54 21.54 26.91
N LYS A 230 -22.96 20.39 26.53
CA LYS A 230 -22.50 19.24 27.35
C LYS A 230 -23.56 18.44 28.11
N ALA A 231 -23.66 17.16 27.78
CA ALA A 231 -23.11 16.08 28.61
C ALA A 231 -23.11 14.76 27.83
N ALA A 232 -22.02 14.01 27.99
CA ALA A 232 -21.82 12.71 27.40
C ALA A 232 -22.75 11.67 28.04
N ASP A 233 -23.27 10.75 27.22
CA ASP A 233 -23.67 9.45 27.72
C ASP A 233 -23.16 8.31 26.87
N LYS A 234 -22.66 7.30 27.59
CA LYS A 234 -21.93 6.13 27.15
C LYS A 234 -22.73 5.28 26.17
N VAL A 235 -22.26 5.14 24.93
CA VAL A 235 -22.61 3.96 24.12
C VAL A 235 -21.69 2.81 24.54
N LYS A 236 -22.25 1.93 25.37
CA LYS A 236 -21.72 0.57 25.57
C LYS A 236 -21.70 -0.11 24.19
N LYS A 237 -20.51 -0.45 23.69
CA LYS A 237 -20.34 -1.38 22.56
C LYS A 237 -20.91 -2.74 22.97
N GLY A 238 -22.15 -3.00 22.56
CA GLY A 238 -22.68 -4.36 22.46
C GLY A 238 -21.83 -5.16 21.48
N ARG A 239 -21.46 -6.38 21.88
CA ARG A 239 -20.77 -7.39 21.09
C ARG A 239 -21.42 -7.52 19.71
N TRP A 240 -20.75 -7.01 18.68
CA TRP A 240 -21.13 -7.34 17.31
C TRP A 240 -20.65 -8.74 16.97
N GLY A 241 -21.57 -9.51 16.39
CA GLY A 241 -21.60 -10.95 16.34
C GLY A 241 -20.49 -11.59 15.52
N LYS A 242 -20.27 -12.86 15.86
CA LYS A 242 -19.42 -13.85 15.19
C LYS A 242 -19.72 -13.94 13.69
N TRP A 243 -18.68 -13.86 12.88
CA TRP A 243 -18.68 -14.12 11.44
C TRP A 243 -18.67 -15.61 11.07
N LYS A 244 -19.32 -16.48 11.87
CA LYS A 244 -19.34 -17.92 11.58
C LYS A 244 -20.50 -18.38 10.71
N ASP A 245 -21.45 -17.50 10.37
CA ASP A 245 -22.64 -17.86 9.60
C ASP A 245 -22.62 -17.30 8.16
N LEU A 246 -21.44 -16.93 7.64
CA LEU A 246 -21.27 -16.59 6.22
C LEU A 246 -20.35 -17.60 5.52
N ILE A 247 -20.70 -18.87 5.67
CA ILE A 247 -20.32 -19.93 4.73
C ILE A 247 -21.64 -20.53 4.31
N LEU A 248 -22.03 -20.29 3.06
CA LEU A 248 -23.12 -21.02 2.43
C LEU A 248 -22.66 -22.48 2.36
N GLU A 249 -23.21 -23.27 3.27
CA GLU A 249 -23.29 -24.72 3.20
C GLU A 249 -23.94 -25.09 1.86
N THR A 250 -23.12 -25.54 0.91
CA THR A 250 -23.55 -26.58 -0.03
C THR A 250 -23.01 -27.88 0.52
N ASP A 251 -23.79 -28.51 1.39
CA ASP A 251 -23.62 -29.90 1.76
C ASP A 251 -24.05 -30.80 0.61
N GLY A 252 -23.17 -31.74 0.31
CA GLY A 252 -23.40 -32.93 -0.50
C GLY A 252 -22.43 -34.02 -0.04
N HIS A 253 -22.71 -34.59 1.14
CA HIS A 253 -22.33 -35.95 1.56
C HIS A 253 -22.45 -36.96 0.39
N GLN A 254 -21.75 -38.09 0.25
CA GLN A 254 -20.79 -38.94 0.99
C GLN A 254 -20.23 -39.88 -0.12
N GLU A 255 -19.05 -40.49 -0.02
CA GLU A 255 -18.86 -41.78 0.65
C GLU A 255 -17.36 -42.05 0.89
N GLU A 256 -17.11 -42.64 2.05
CA GLU A 256 -15.86 -43.22 2.53
C GLU A 256 -15.50 -44.48 1.72
N GLU A 257 -14.21 -44.79 1.57
CA GLU A 257 -13.60 -45.94 2.27
C GLU A 257 -12.07 -46.02 2.00
N PRO A 258 -11.32 -46.75 2.85
CA PRO A 258 -9.93 -46.45 3.17
C PRO A 258 -8.91 -47.31 2.40
N LEU A 259 -7.67 -46.83 2.36
CA LEU A 259 -6.43 -47.55 2.70
C LEU A 259 -5.25 -46.58 2.77
#